data_AF-A0A819U1K4-F1
#
_entry.id   AF-A0A819U1K4-F1
#
_cell.length_a   1.000
_cell.length_b   1.000
_cell.length_c   1.000
_cell.angle_alpha   90.00
_cell.angle_beta   90.00
_cell.angle_gamma   90.00
#
_symmetry.space_group_name_H-M   'P 1'
#
loop_
_entity.id
_entity.type
_entity.pdbx_description
1 polymer ?
#
loop_
_entity_poly.entity_id
_entity_poly.type
_entity_poly.pdbx_seq_one_letter_code
_entity_poly.pdbx_strand_id
1 'polypeptide(L)'
;MNILYSLIGIGNKRLENVAQNKIFTNTLSFVSDDFDNICSLNDSMVDRFCIEILPKIQDNVRCLIIESMNMERILVASNYPNLTELKIFNFNKEIVSRYFTDDLLFQGTSKQHITYLTLINNDKQDKTQNSYTENVYVRIFNLFENLENLSIVRPSISECPPLSLRGLPSTTFCSSTLTKLYANVHYFQDCLFLLDGRLKQLTTFIVYIDCVNNNSLTVSNSGDIPYLKCFSVTYDYTTYQYETEIVPLLRRMYNLKELRFYISIDDRPKYIDGTQLYNDILIHMPRLHT
;
A
#
# COMPACT_ATOMS: atom_id res chain seq x y z
N MET A 1 -4.77 23.54 -2.97
CA MET A 1 -5.80 24.22 -3.78
C MET A 1 -6.03 23.38 -5.03
N ASN A 2 -7.22 22.78 -5.17
CA ASN A 2 -7.48 21.78 -6.19
C ASN A 2 -7.78 22.45 -7.53
N ILE A 3 -6.81 22.39 -8.46
CA ILE A 3 -6.82 23.07 -9.78
C ILE A 3 -8.06 22.69 -10.60
N LEU A 4 -8.63 21.51 -10.36
CA LEU A 4 -9.88 21.05 -10.97
C LEU A 4 -11.03 22.05 -10.76
N TYR A 5 -11.18 22.62 -9.55
CA TYR A 5 -12.23 23.59 -9.28
C TYR A 5 -12.02 24.93 -9.98
N SER A 6 -10.77 25.33 -10.20
CA SER A 6 -10.49 26.57 -10.93
C SER A 6 -10.79 26.43 -12.42
N LEU A 7 -10.67 25.22 -12.97
CA LEU A 7 -10.85 24.94 -14.40
C LEU A 7 -12.31 24.77 -14.82
N ILE A 8 -13.18 24.36 -13.91
CA ILE A 8 -14.56 24.04 -14.24
C ILE A 8 -15.44 25.27 -13.97
N GLY A 9 -15.84 25.95 -15.05
CA GLY A 9 -16.83 27.04 -15.00
C GLY A 9 -16.36 28.38 -15.54
N ILE A 10 -15.08 28.55 -15.81
CA ILE A 10 -14.57 29.79 -16.41
C ILE A 10 -14.21 29.49 -17.86
N GLY A 11 -14.98 30.04 -18.82
CA GLY A 11 -14.62 30.09 -20.25
C GLY A 11 -13.42 31.01 -20.52
N ASN A 12 -12.41 30.94 -19.66
CA ASN A 12 -11.24 31.79 -19.66
C ASN A 12 -10.10 30.99 -20.27
N LYS A 13 -9.91 31.18 -21.58
CA LYS A 13 -8.80 30.63 -22.37
C LYS A 13 -7.43 30.78 -21.69
N ARG A 14 -7.26 31.82 -20.86
CA ARG A 14 -6.04 32.06 -20.11
C ARG A 14 -5.82 31.00 -19.03
N LEU A 15 -6.88 30.54 -18.36
CA LEU A 15 -6.83 29.48 -17.37
C LEU A 15 -6.67 28.10 -18.02
N GLU A 16 -7.29 27.89 -19.19
CA GLU A 16 -7.07 26.68 -20.01
C GLU A 16 -5.60 26.55 -20.42
N ASN A 17 -4.97 27.65 -20.85
CA ASN A 17 -3.54 27.66 -21.18
C ASN A 17 -2.65 27.39 -19.96
N VAL A 18 -3.03 27.90 -18.77
CA VAL A 18 -2.31 27.60 -17.53
C VAL A 18 -2.46 26.13 -17.15
N ALA A 19 -3.65 25.56 -17.31
CA ALA A 19 -3.89 24.16 -17.04
C ALA A 19 -3.33 23.19 -18.06
N GLN A 20 -2.85 23.64 -19.21
CA GLN A 20 -2.05 22.80 -20.12
C GLN A 20 -0.56 22.81 -19.75
N ASN A 21 -0.15 23.65 -18.81
CA ASN A 21 1.23 23.69 -18.36
C ASN A 21 1.58 22.41 -17.59
N LYS A 22 2.71 21.80 -17.95
CA LYS A 22 3.23 20.57 -17.34
C LYS A 22 3.37 20.64 -15.83
N ILE A 23 3.67 21.83 -15.29
CA ILE A 23 3.83 22.04 -13.85
C ILE A 23 2.53 21.72 -13.09
N PHE A 24 1.38 22.04 -13.68
CA PHE A 24 0.06 21.91 -13.03
C PHE A 24 -0.68 20.62 -13.40
N THR A 25 -0.19 19.88 -14.39
CA THR A 25 -0.85 18.67 -14.92
C THR A 25 -0.13 17.38 -14.56
N ASN A 26 1.06 17.48 -13.97
CA ASN A 26 1.84 16.32 -13.55
C ASN A 26 1.09 15.48 -12.50
N THR A 27 0.40 16.14 -11.58
CA THR A 27 -0.42 15.51 -10.54
C THR A 27 -1.86 16.00 -10.68
N LEU A 28 -2.80 15.09 -10.94
CA LEU A 28 -4.23 15.39 -10.94
C LEU A 28 -4.91 14.74 -9.75
N SER A 29 -5.69 15.52 -9.00
CA SER A 29 -6.37 15.05 -7.80
C SER A 29 -7.87 15.24 -7.88
N PHE A 30 -8.60 14.14 -8.07
CA PHE A 30 -10.05 14.06 -8.10
C PHE A 30 -10.67 13.82 -6.72
N VAL A 31 -9.91 14.15 -5.68
CA VAL A 31 -10.30 14.02 -4.28
C VAL A 31 -10.31 15.44 -3.70
N SER A 32 -11.41 15.83 -3.05
CA SER A 32 -11.46 17.07 -2.29
C SER A 32 -10.92 16.81 -0.88
N ASP A 33 -9.84 17.51 -0.54
CA ASP A 33 -9.20 17.44 0.77
C ASP A 33 -9.84 18.51 1.65
N ASP A 34 -11.08 18.26 2.10
CA ASP A 34 -11.65 19.00 3.22
C ASP A 34 -11.22 18.30 4.50
N PHE A 35 -10.62 19.05 5.42
CA PHE A 35 -9.73 18.66 6.52
C PHE A 35 -10.12 17.44 7.39
N ASP A 36 -11.33 16.89 7.28
CA ASP A 36 -11.76 15.68 7.99
C ASP A 36 -12.60 14.69 7.15
N ASN A 37 -12.98 15.04 5.92
CA ASN A 37 -13.81 14.21 5.05
C ASN A 37 -13.42 14.37 3.58
N ILE A 38 -13.19 13.24 2.92
CA ILE A 38 -13.11 13.20 1.47
C ILE A 38 -14.50 13.45 0.91
N CYS A 39 -14.71 14.63 0.35
CA CYS A 39 -15.93 14.93 -0.39
C CYS A 39 -15.74 14.45 -1.84
N SER A 40 -16.70 13.68 -2.34
CA SER A 40 -16.74 13.27 -3.74
C SER A 40 -16.94 14.49 -4.63
N LEU A 41 -16.25 14.50 -5.77
CA LEU A 41 -16.52 15.49 -6.81
C LEU A 41 -17.91 15.24 -7.39
N ASN A 42 -18.60 16.32 -7.75
CA ASN A 42 -19.88 16.22 -8.45
C ASN A 42 -19.71 15.48 -9.78
N ASP A 43 -20.56 14.50 -10.06
CA ASP A 43 -20.50 13.68 -11.28
C ASP A 43 -20.43 14.50 -12.57
N SER A 44 -21.23 15.57 -12.67
CA SER A 44 -21.23 16.45 -13.83
C SER A 44 -19.88 17.15 -14.05
N MET A 45 -19.14 17.41 -12.97
CA MET A 45 -17.80 17.98 -13.04
C MET A 45 -16.79 16.95 -13.52
N VAL A 46 -16.87 15.71 -13.01
CA VAL A 46 -16.00 14.61 -13.44
C VAL A 46 -16.21 14.31 -14.93
N ASP A 47 -17.47 14.17 -15.38
CA ASP A 47 -17.77 13.90 -16.79
C ASP A 47 -17.23 14.97 -17.71
N ARG A 48 -17.48 16.24 -17.37
CA ARG A 48 -16.99 17.35 -18.15
C ARG A 48 -15.46 17.36 -18.23
N PHE A 49 -14.79 17.11 -17.10
CA PHE A 49 -13.33 17.07 -17.07
C PHE A 49 -12.78 15.93 -17.94
N CYS A 50 -13.35 14.73 -17.80
CA CYS A 50 -12.99 13.54 -18.58
C CYS A 50 -13.18 13.75 -20.09
N ILE A 51 -14.22 14.47 -20.51
CA ILE A 51 -14.53 14.70 -21.93
C ILE A 51 -13.73 15.89 -22.51
N GLU A 52 -13.67 17.01 -21.81
CA GLU A 52 -13.20 18.28 -22.39
C GLU A 52 -11.73 18.60 -22.12
N ILE A 53 -11.19 18.13 -20.99
CA ILE A 53 -9.89 18.57 -20.46
C ILE A 53 -8.88 17.43 -20.49
N LEU A 54 -9.24 16.28 -19.94
CA LEU A 54 -8.38 15.11 -19.79
C LEU A 54 -7.66 14.72 -21.10
N PRO A 55 -8.32 14.66 -22.28
CA PRO A 55 -7.65 14.27 -23.52
C PRO A 55 -6.58 15.27 -23.99
N LYS A 56 -6.64 16.52 -23.53
CA LYS A 56 -5.68 17.58 -23.88
C LYS A 56 -4.44 17.57 -22.98
N ILE A 57 -4.52 16.95 -21.80
CA ILE A 57 -3.46 16.99 -20.79
C ILE A 57 -2.91 15.62 -20.41
N GLN A 58 -3.52 14.52 -20.88
CA GLN A 58 -3.21 13.13 -20.51
C GLN A 58 -1.71 12.78 -20.62
N ASP A 59 -1.01 13.33 -21.63
CA ASP A 59 0.41 13.07 -21.86
C ASP A 59 1.31 13.68 -20.78
N ASN A 60 0.82 14.65 -20.01
CA ASN A 60 1.60 15.30 -18.96
C ASN A 60 1.37 14.66 -17.58
N VAL A 61 0.34 13.83 -17.43
CA VAL A 61 -0.06 13.25 -16.15
C VAL A 61 0.88 12.13 -15.77
N ARG A 62 1.57 12.26 -14.63
CA ARG A 62 2.38 11.17 -14.03
C ARG A 62 1.78 10.61 -12.75
N CYS A 63 0.95 11.39 -12.06
CA CYS A 63 0.33 11.02 -10.80
C CYS A 63 -1.18 11.27 -10.87
N LEU A 64 -1.96 10.22 -10.65
CA LEU A 64 -3.41 10.30 -10.49
C LEU A 64 -3.79 10.01 -9.05
N ILE A 65 -4.56 10.91 -8.46
CA ILE A 65 -5.17 10.76 -7.15
C ILE A 65 -6.68 10.75 -7.36
N ILE A 66 -7.33 9.62 -7.09
CA ILE A 66 -8.72 9.40 -7.44
C ILE A 66 -9.48 8.74 -6.29
N GLU A 67 -10.78 8.99 -6.25
CA GLU A 67 -11.70 8.20 -5.45
C GLU A 67 -12.08 6.92 -6.20
N SER A 68 -12.18 5.80 -5.49
CA SER A 68 -12.46 4.47 -6.05
C SER A 68 -13.72 4.41 -6.91
N MET A 69 -14.78 5.15 -6.54
CA MET A 69 -16.04 5.22 -7.29
C MET A 69 -15.89 5.88 -8.67
N ASN A 70 -14.90 6.75 -8.85
CA ASN A 70 -14.63 7.45 -10.11
C ASN A 70 -13.53 6.78 -10.94
N MET A 71 -12.95 5.68 -10.46
CA MET A 71 -11.79 5.04 -11.09
C MET A 71 -12.08 4.58 -12.51
N GLU A 72 -13.20 3.87 -12.73
CA GLU A 72 -13.61 3.42 -14.06
C GLU A 72 -13.73 4.60 -15.04
N ARG A 73 -14.45 5.64 -14.63
CA ARG A 73 -14.69 6.84 -15.45
C ARG A 73 -13.38 7.55 -15.83
N ILE A 74 -12.48 7.74 -14.87
CA ILE A 74 -11.24 8.51 -15.08
C ILE A 74 -10.19 7.69 -15.83
N LEU A 75 -10.04 6.40 -15.52
CA LEU A 75 -9.02 5.56 -16.15
C LEU A 75 -9.39 5.16 -17.59
N VAL A 76 -10.69 5.08 -17.92
CA VAL A 76 -11.16 4.78 -19.28
C VAL A 76 -11.25 6.03 -20.16
N ALA A 77 -11.42 7.22 -19.59
CA ALA A 77 -11.62 8.44 -20.36
C ALA A 77 -10.40 8.89 -21.19
N SER A 78 -9.19 8.40 -20.89
CA SER A 78 -7.97 8.83 -21.59
C SER A 78 -6.86 7.78 -21.46
N ASN A 79 -5.88 7.85 -22.36
CA ASN A 79 -4.67 7.04 -22.26
C ASN A 79 -3.58 7.90 -21.60
N TYR A 80 -2.98 7.40 -20.52
CA TYR A 80 -1.99 8.15 -19.74
C TYR A 80 -0.59 7.55 -19.94
N PRO A 81 0.11 7.87 -21.03
CA PRO A 81 1.36 7.18 -21.39
C PRO A 81 2.46 7.36 -20.36
N ASN A 82 2.44 8.45 -19.58
CA ASN A 82 3.45 8.79 -18.59
C ASN A 82 3.00 8.53 -17.13
N LEU A 83 1.87 7.85 -16.92
CA LEU A 83 1.34 7.57 -15.58
C LEU A 83 2.23 6.56 -14.84
N THR A 84 2.88 7.03 -13.79
CA THR A 84 3.77 6.21 -12.95
C THR A 84 3.24 6.02 -11.53
N GLU A 85 2.39 6.92 -11.06
CA GLU A 85 1.84 6.90 -9.70
C GLU A 85 0.32 6.93 -9.70
N LEU A 86 -0.29 6.02 -8.94
CA LEU A 86 -1.73 5.94 -8.75
C LEU A 86 -2.06 5.89 -7.25
N LYS A 87 -2.92 6.80 -6.79
CA LYS A 87 -3.47 6.80 -5.44
C LYS A 87 -4.99 6.66 -5.50
N ILE A 88 -5.51 5.65 -4.84
CA ILE A 88 -6.95 5.35 -4.81
C ILE A 88 -7.45 5.50 -3.38
N PHE A 89 -8.39 6.42 -3.18
CA PHE A 89 -9.10 6.64 -1.92
C PHE A 89 -10.41 5.85 -1.87
N ASN A 90 -10.91 5.63 -0.65
CA ASN A 90 -12.12 4.84 -0.38
C ASN A 90 -12.03 3.42 -0.97
N PHE A 91 -10.85 2.81 -0.82
CA PHE A 91 -10.57 1.46 -1.30
C PHE A 91 -11.16 0.38 -0.36
N ASN A 92 -12.27 -0.23 -0.75
CA ASN A 92 -12.98 -1.25 0.03
C ASN A 92 -13.15 -2.58 -0.75
N LYS A 93 -13.80 -3.56 -0.13
CA LYS A 93 -14.02 -4.91 -0.70
C LYS A 93 -14.79 -4.89 -2.02
N GLU A 94 -15.81 -4.04 -2.14
CA GLU A 94 -16.61 -3.96 -3.36
C GLU A 94 -15.75 -3.51 -4.54
N ILE A 95 -14.90 -2.50 -4.31
CA ILE A 95 -13.94 -1.98 -5.28
C ILE A 95 -12.93 -3.05 -5.71
N VAL A 96 -12.38 -3.83 -4.76
CA VAL A 96 -11.53 -4.99 -5.07
C VAL A 96 -12.27 -5.96 -6.00
N SER A 97 -13.46 -6.38 -5.59
CA SER A 97 -14.25 -7.40 -6.30
C SER A 97 -14.76 -6.95 -7.66
N ARG A 98 -14.79 -5.64 -7.92
CA ARG A 98 -15.25 -5.06 -9.18
C ARG A 98 -14.11 -4.82 -10.16
N TYR A 99 -12.93 -4.45 -9.66
CA TYR A 99 -11.88 -3.88 -10.50
C TYR A 99 -10.55 -4.63 -10.50
N PHE A 100 -10.36 -5.55 -9.55
CA PHE A 100 -9.13 -6.35 -9.43
C PHE A 100 -9.37 -7.85 -9.70
N THR A 101 -10.62 -8.24 -9.93
CA THR A 101 -11.06 -9.57 -10.33
C THR A 101 -11.19 -9.68 -11.85
N ASP A 102 -11.77 -8.66 -12.48
CA ASP A 102 -11.95 -8.56 -13.93
C ASP A 102 -10.85 -7.69 -14.54
N ASP A 103 -9.98 -8.28 -15.36
CA ASP A 103 -8.82 -7.61 -15.98
C ASP A 103 -9.18 -6.41 -16.87
N LEU A 104 -10.47 -6.26 -17.20
CA LEU A 104 -11.03 -5.36 -18.21
C LEU A 104 -10.68 -3.88 -17.99
N LEU A 105 -10.67 -3.41 -16.75
CA LEU A 105 -10.58 -1.98 -16.45
C LEU A 105 -9.21 -1.39 -16.79
N PHE A 106 -8.19 -2.22 -16.70
CA PHE A 106 -6.82 -1.82 -16.99
C PHE A 106 -6.31 -2.40 -18.32
N GLN A 107 -7.11 -3.20 -19.05
CA GLN A 107 -6.70 -3.82 -20.32
C GLN A 107 -6.27 -2.80 -21.40
N GLY A 108 -6.64 -1.52 -21.26
CA GLY A 108 -6.33 -0.46 -22.22
C GLY A 108 -5.25 0.56 -21.83
N THR A 109 -4.75 0.58 -20.58
CA THR A 109 -3.90 1.68 -20.09
C THR A 109 -2.80 1.22 -19.14
N SER A 110 -1.59 1.76 -19.36
CA SER A 110 -0.51 2.12 -18.42
C SER A 110 -0.11 1.20 -17.24
N LYS A 111 -0.64 -0.02 -17.11
CA LYS A 111 -0.26 -0.96 -16.03
C LYS A 111 1.24 -1.20 -15.99
N GLN A 112 1.87 -1.24 -17.16
CA GLN A 112 3.30 -1.44 -17.32
C GLN A 112 4.12 -0.23 -16.84
N HIS A 113 3.54 0.97 -16.74
CA HIS A 113 4.27 2.16 -16.32
C HIS A 113 4.07 2.51 -14.84
N ILE A 114 3.01 1.99 -14.21
CA ILE A 114 2.72 2.23 -12.80
C ILE A 114 3.77 1.53 -11.94
N THR A 115 4.57 2.36 -11.27
CA THR A 115 5.66 1.96 -10.37
C THR A 115 5.31 2.26 -8.91
N TYR A 116 4.33 3.15 -8.66
CA TYR A 116 3.86 3.54 -7.33
C TYR A 116 2.35 3.38 -7.22
N LEU A 117 1.89 2.51 -6.33
CA LEU A 117 0.48 2.32 -6.02
C LEU A 117 0.22 2.57 -4.54
N THR A 118 -0.70 3.50 -4.24
CA THR A 118 -1.20 3.73 -2.90
C THR A 118 -2.70 3.47 -2.85
N LEU A 119 -3.14 2.56 -1.99
CA LEU A 119 -4.54 2.23 -1.75
C LEU A 119 -4.90 2.71 -0.35
N ILE A 120 -5.87 3.60 -0.24
CA ILE A 120 -6.27 4.23 1.01
C ILE A 120 -7.71 3.84 1.28
N ASN A 121 -7.96 3.15 2.38
CA ASN A 121 -9.33 3.02 2.86
C ASN A 121 -9.59 4.04 3.96
N ASN A 122 -10.54 4.94 3.73
CA ASN A 122 -11.01 5.90 4.71
C ASN A 122 -12.46 5.66 5.11
N ASP A 123 -13.00 4.48 4.81
CA ASP A 123 -14.34 4.12 5.21
C ASP A 123 -14.43 4.14 6.75
N LYS A 124 -15.27 5.05 7.27
CA LYS A 124 -15.52 5.20 8.72
C LYS A 124 -16.64 4.26 9.18
N GLN A 125 -17.27 3.52 8.26
CA GLN A 125 -18.37 2.62 8.56
C GLN A 125 -17.86 1.26 9.05
N ASP A 126 -17.86 1.21 10.38
CA ASP A 126 -17.47 0.12 11.26
C ASP A 126 -18.39 -1.14 11.15
N LYS A 127 -17.83 -2.30 11.53
CA LYS A 127 -18.53 -3.50 12.11
C LYS A 127 -19.00 -4.69 11.27
N THR A 128 -18.47 -4.99 10.09
CA THR A 128 -18.52 -6.39 9.63
C THR A 128 -17.14 -6.94 9.29
N GLN A 129 -16.62 -7.76 10.21
CA GLN A 129 -15.53 -8.72 9.99
C GLN A 129 -15.93 -9.71 8.87
N ASN A 130 -15.99 -9.23 7.64
CA ASN A 130 -16.14 -10.11 6.50
C ASN A 130 -14.75 -10.39 5.98
N SER A 131 -14.22 -11.56 6.38
CA SER A 131 -12.96 -12.10 5.90
C SER A 131 -12.83 -11.85 4.40
N TYR A 132 -11.86 -11.04 4.00
CA TYR A 132 -11.48 -10.98 2.60
C TYR A 132 -10.94 -12.36 2.22
N THR A 133 -11.73 -13.11 1.47
CA THR A 133 -11.36 -14.44 0.97
C THR A 133 -10.37 -14.36 -0.18
N GLU A 134 -10.28 -13.20 -0.85
CA GLU A 134 -9.40 -13.00 -2.00
C GLU A 134 -8.13 -12.24 -1.62
N ASN A 135 -6.98 -12.81 -1.96
CA ASN A 135 -5.69 -12.16 -1.78
C ASN A 135 -5.51 -11.07 -2.84
N VAL A 136 -5.93 -9.86 -2.50
CA VAL A 136 -5.82 -8.64 -3.34
C VAL A 136 -4.38 -8.40 -3.79
N TYR A 137 -3.39 -8.74 -2.97
CA TYR A 137 -1.99 -8.55 -3.31
C TYR A 137 -1.55 -9.42 -4.49
N VAL A 138 -2.07 -10.65 -4.61
CA VAL A 138 -1.80 -11.49 -5.79
C VAL A 138 -2.29 -10.80 -7.06
N ARG A 139 -3.51 -10.24 -7.01
CA ARG A 139 -4.08 -9.52 -8.15
C ARG A 139 -3.28 -8.26 -8.47
N ILE A 140 -2.96 -7.45 -7.47
CA ILE A 140 -2.14 -6.23 -7.65
C ILE A 140 -0.80 -6.57 -8.29
N PHE A 141 -0.06 -7.57 -7.78
CA PHE A 141 1.25 -7.91 -8.31
C PHE A 141 1.19 -8.53 -9.70
N ASN A 142 0.11 -9.25 -10.04
CA ASN A 142 -0.11 -9.73 -11.41
C ASN A 142 -0.51 -8.59 -12.36
N LEU A 143 -1.26 -7.61 -11.87
CA LEU A 143 -1.73 -6.47 -12.66
C LEU A 143 -0.61 -5.46 -12.96
N PHE A 144 0.26 -5.19 -11.99
CA PHE A 144 1.31 -4.17 -12.09
C PHE A 144 2.70 -4.82 -12.07
N GLU A 145 3.15 -5.27 -13.24
CA GLU A 145 4.41 -6.00 -13.42
C GLU A 145 5.65 -5.22 -12.96
N ASN A 146 5.63 -3.89 -13.11
CA ASN A 146 6.73 -2.98 -12.77
C ASN A 146 6.53 -2.25 -11.44
N LEU A 147 5.68 -2.77 -10.56
CA LEU A 147 5.38 -2.13 -9.28
C LEU A 147 6.58 -2.15 -8.33
N GLU A 148 7.18 -0.98 -8.10
CA GLU A 148 8.30 -0.81 -7.17
C GLU A 148 7.84 -0.47 -5.75
N ASN A 149 6.71 0.23 -5.62
CA ASN A 149 6.18 0.70 -4.34
C ASN A 149 4.69 0.40 -4.22
N LEU A 150 4.33 -0.39 -3.21
CA LEU A 150 2.95 -0.66 -2.83
C LEU A 150 2.71 -0.17 -1.40
N SER A 151 1.68 0.64 -1.23
CA SER A 151 1.26 1.10 0.10
C SER A 151 -0.25 0.95 0.26
N ILE A 152 -0.67 0.09 1.18
CA ILE A 152 -2.08 -0.03 1.56
C ILE A 152 -2.24 0.63 2.93
N VAL A 153 -2.81 1.83 2.96
CA VAL A 153 -2.87 2.72 4.13
C VAL A 153 -4.31 2.80 4.64
N ARG A 154 -4.48 2.83 5.97
CA ARG A 154 -5.77 3.09 6.62
C ARG A 154 -5.61 3.95 7.89
N PRO A 155 -6.65 4.70 8.28
CA PRO A 155 -6.72 5.39 9.56
C PRO A 155 -7.11 4.45 10.73
N SER A 156 -7.84 3.36 10.48
CA SER A 156 -8.16 2.31 11.47
C SER A 156 -7.58 0.96 11.05
N ILE A 157 -7.22 0.18 12.06
CA ILE A 157 -6.28 -0.93 11.97
C ILE A 157 -6.93 -2.28 11.58
N SER A 158 -8.21 -2.49 11.89
CA SER A 158 -8.88 -3.80 11.91
C SER A 158 -9.63 -4.19 10.62
N GLU A 159 -9.52 -3.42 9.53
CA GLU A 159 -10.52 -3.51 8.45
C GLU A 159 -9.94 -3.86 7.05
N CYS A 160 -8.62 -3.93 6.90
CA CYS A 160 -7.97 -4.23 5.61
C CYS A 160 -8.10 -5.71 5.25
N PRO A 161 -8.19 -6.10 3.95
CA PRO A 161 -7.86 -7.47 3.57
C PRO A 161 -6.47 -7.76 4.10
N PRO A 162 -6.31 -8.66 5.08
CA PRO A 162 -4.98 -9.05 5.44
C PRO A 162 -4.39 -9.82 4.27
N LEU A 163 -3.12 -9.57 3.99
CA LEU A 163 -2.36 -10.45 3.13
C LEU A 163 -2.32 -11.85 3.78
N SER A 164 -2.81 -12.86 3.06
CA SER A 164 -2.73 -14.27 3.46
C SER A 164 -2.05 -15.05 2.35
N LEU A 165 -0.88 -15.63 2.64
CA LEU A 165 -0.13 -16.46 1.70
C LEU A 165 -0.48 -17.93 1.79
N ARG A 166 -1.45 -18.29 2.66
CA ARG A 166 -1.90 -19.68 2.81
C ARG A 166 -2.41 -20.22 1.47
N GLY A 167 -1.89 -21.37 1.08
CA GLY A 167 -2.25 -22.04 -0.17
C GLY A 167 -1.59 -21.47 -1.43
N LEU A 168 -0.76 -20.43 -1.32
CA LEU A 168 -0.01 -19.89 -2.46
C LEU A 168 1.37 -20.56 -2.60
N PRO A 169 1.82 -20.88 -3.83
CA PRO A 169 3.17 -21.40 -4.09
C PRO A 169 4.28 -20.56 -3.46
N SER A 170 5.40 -21.19 -3.09
CA SER A 170 6.58 -20.47 -2.57
C SER A 170 7.25 -19.58 -3.62
N THR A 171 6.97 -19.79 -4.90
CA THR A 171 7.43 -18.96 -6.02
C THR A 171 6.57 -17.71 -6.25
N THR A 172 5.45 -17.58 -5.54
CA THR A 172 4.56 -16.43 -5.65
C THR A 172 5.33 -15.14 -5.31
N PHE A 173 5.33 -14.20 -6.25
CA PHE A 173 6.00 -12.88 -6.23
C PHE A 173 7.51 -12.85 -6.45
N CYS A 174 8.16 -14.00 -6.71
CA CYS A 174 9.62 -14.02 -6.91
C CYS A 174 10.13 -13.14 -8.07
N SER A 175 9.29 -12.83 -9.06
CA SER A 175 9.59 -11.94 -10.19
C SER A 175 9.32 -10.46 -9.90
N SER A 176 8.82 -10.13 -8.70
CA SER A 176 8.42 -8.77 -8.35
C SER A 176 9.62 -7.82 -8.32
N THR A 177 9.41 -6.61 -8.83
CA THR A 177 10.32 -5.46 -8.76
C THR A 177 10.12 -4.62 -7.49
N LEU A 178 9.25 -5.07 -6.59
CA LEU A 178 8.87 -4.33 -5.40
C LEU A 178 10.05 -4.10 -4.47
N THR A 179 10.38 -2.84 -4.25
CA THR A 179 11.43 -2.39 -3.32
C THR A 179 10.87 -1.85 -2.02
N LYS A 180 9.60 -1.43 -2.01
CA LYS A 180 8.88 -0.96 -0.81
C LYS A 180 7.48 -1.55 -0.72
N LEU A 181 7.17 -2.11 0.44
CA LEU A 181 5.85 -2.62 0.78
C LEU A 181 5.38 -2.00 2.09
N TYR A 182 4.19 -1.40 2.08
CA TYR A 182 3.40 -1.15 3.26
C TYR A 182 2.12 -1.99 3.17
N ALA A 183 2.04 -3.01 4.03
CA ALA A 183 0.96 -4.00 4.03
C ALA A 183 0.43 -4.29 5.43
N ASN A 184 -0.80 -4.78 5.48
CA ASN A 184 -1.40 -5.39 6.65
C ASN A 184 -1.42 -6.91 6.44
N VAL A 185 -0.94 -7.67 7.42
CA VAL A 185 -0.91 -9.14 7.41
C VAL A 185 -1.78 -9.68 8.54
N HIS A 186 -2.45 -10.81 8.29
CA HIS A 186 -3.29 -11.40 9.34
C HIS A 186 -2.41 -12.11 10.36
N TYR A 187 -1.39 -12.84 9.88
CA TYR A 187 -0.52 -13.66 10.72
C TYR A 187 0.94 -13.26 10.57
N PHE A 188 1.72 -13.40 11.65
CA PHE A 188 3.17 -13.18 11.58
C PHE A 188 3.86 -14.09 10.56
N GLN A 189 3.38 -15.32 10.36
CA GLN A 189 3.94 -16.24 9.38
C GLN A 189 3.83 -15.72 7.95
N ASP A 190 2.79 -14.94 7.62
CA ASP A 190 2.68 -14.32 6.29
C ASP A 190 3.79 -13.26 6.07
N CYS A 191 4.18 -12.53 7.12
CA CYS A 191 5.35 -11.64 7.10
C CYS A 191 6.64 -12.43 6.83
N LEU A 192 6.83 -13.57 7.52
CA LEU A 192 7.99 -14.44 7.29
C LEU A 192 8.03 -14.96 5.84
N PHE A 193 6.90 -15.45 5.32
CA PHE A 193 6.85 -15.97 3.95
C PHE A 193 7.17 -14.91 2.88
N LEU A 194 6.78 -13.65 3.08
CA LEU A 194 7.16 -12.56 2.17
C LEU A 194 8.68 -12.32 2.18
N LEU A 195 9.28 -12.37 3.38
CA LEU A 195 10.69 -12.14 3.62
C LEU A 195 11.57 -13.37 3.32
N ASP A 196 10.99 -14.54 3.17
CA ASP A 196 11.72 -15.78 2.86
C ASP A 196 11.92 -15.95 1.35
N GLY A 197 12.44 -14.91 0.70
CA GLY A 197 12.83 -14.95 -0.71
C GLY A 197 11.71 -14.79 -1.74
N ARG A 198 10.46 -14.57 -1.31
CA ARG A 198 9.35 -14.20 -2.22
C ARG A 198 9.48 -12.79 -2.77
N LEU A 199 9.98 -11.84 -1.97
CA LEU A 199 10.23 -10.45 -2.39
C LEU A 199 11.71 -10.09 -2.26
N LYS A 200 12.55 -10.57 -3.19
CA LYS A 200 14.02 -10.46 -3.13
C LYS A 200 14.55 -9.02 -3.25
N GLN A 201 13.77 -8.13 -3.86
CA GLN A 201 14.15 -6.73 -4.07
C GLN A 201 13.68 -5.81 -2.94
N LEU A 202 12.94 -6.34 -1.95
CA LEU A 202 12.27 -5.55 -0.93
C LEU A 202 13.28 -4.94 0.06
N THR A 203 13.57 -3.65 -0.09
CA THR A 203 14.49 -2.93 0.80
C THR A 203 13.79 -2.26 1.97
N THR A 204 12.50 -1.95 1.84
CA THR A 204 11.70 -1.31 2.88
C THR A 204 10.41 -2.07 3.10
N PHE A 205 10.20 -2.56 4.32
CA PHE A 205 8.97 -3.25 4.68
C PHE A 205 8.34 -2.63 5.91
N ILE A 206 7.14 -2.08 5.73
CA ILE A 206 6.30 -1.53 6.78
C ILE A 206 5.12 -2.49 6.91
N VAL A 207 4.97 -3.12 8.06
CA VAL A 207 3.96 -4.15 8.26
C VAL A 207 3.15 -3.89 9.52
N TYR A 208 1.84 -3.99 9.39
CA TYR A 208 0.94 -4.07 10.52
C TYR A 208 0.44 -5.51 10.65
N ILE A 209 0.47 -6.08 11.86
CA ILE A 209 0.07 -7.47 12.12
C ILE A 209 -1.17 -7.48 13.00
N ASP A 210 -2.25 -8.07 12.50
CA ASP A 210 -3.58 -8.06 13.13
C ASP A 210 -3.80 -9.21 14.12
N CYS A 211 -3.44 -10.45 13.77
CA CYS A 211 -3.70 -11.63 14.60
C CYS A 211 -2.45 -12.48 14.78
N VAL A 212 -2.31 -13.02 15.98
CA VAL A 212 -1.28 -14.01 16.27
C VAL A 212 -1.96 -15.29 16.69
N ASN A 213 -2.07 -16.22 15.74
CA ASN A 213 -2.58 -17.54 16.04
C ASN A 213 -1.49 -18.34 16.75
N ASN A 214 -1.83 -19.01 17.85
CA ASN A 214 -0.93 -19.90 18.60
C ASN A 214 -0.61 -21.21 17.86
N ASN A 215 -1.08 -21.37 16.62
CA ASN A 215 -0.78 -22.54 15.80
C ASN A 215 0.61 -22.38 15.20
N SER A 216 1.60 -22.82 16.00
CA SER A 216 3.02 -22.91 15.64
C SER A 216 3.21 -23.79 14.41
N LEU A 217 3.04 -23.23 13.23
CA LEU A 217 3.71 -23.73 12.05
C LEU A 217 5.11 -23.13 12.09
N THR A 218 6.05 -23.94 12.55
CA THR A 218 7.48 -23.68 12.49
C THR A 218 7.86 -23.43 11.03
N VAL A 219 7.87 -22.17 10.61
CA VAL A 219 8.51 -21.79 9.35
C VAL A 219 9.97 -22.22 9.49
N SER A 220 10.45 -23.03 8.55
CA SER A 220 11.82 -23.54 8.53
C SER A 220 12.80 -22.37 8.34
N ASN A 221 13.25 -21.84 9.47
CA ASN A 221 14.31 -20.84 9.67
C ASN A 221 15.60 -21.19 8.90
N SER A 222 15.76 -20.76 7.65
CA SER A 222 16.97 -21.17 6.91
C SER A 222 17.69 -20.10 6.10
N GLY A 223 17.19 -18.86 6.03
CA GLY A 223 17.84 -17.80 5.26
C GLY A 223 17.99 -16.48 6.01
N ASP A 224 19.18 -15.88 5.92
CA ASP A 224 19.36 -14.46 6.27
C ASP A 224 18.53 -13.56 5.34
N ILE A 225 18.18 -12.36 5.82
CA ILE A 225 17.44 -11.34 5.05
C ILE A 225 18.37 -10.13 4.84
N PRO A 226 19.43 -10.27 4.02
CA PRO A 226 20.49 -9.25 3.92
C PRO A 226 20.07 -8.01 3.12
N TYR A 227 18.99 -8.09 2.37
CA TYR A 227 18.58 -7.05 1.43
C TYR A 227 17.68 -5.97 2.07
N LEU A 228 17.05 -6.27 3.21
CA LEU A 228 16.17 -5.35 3.91
C LEU A 228 16.98 -4.27 4.64
N LYS A 229 16.64 -3.00 4.41
CA LYS A 229 17.30 -1.81 4.98
C LYS A 229 16.42 -1.11 6.00
N CYS A 230 15.10 -1.07 5.76
CA CYS A 230 14.14 -0.42 6.63
C CYS A 230 13.03 -1.42 6.99
N PHE A 231 12.79 -1.58 8.29
CA PHE A 231 11.72 -2.44 8.80
C PHE A 231 10.91 -1.65 9.82
N SER A 232 9.61 -1.57 9.60
CA SER A 232 8.66 -1.01 10.56
C SER A 232 7.62 -2.06 10.85
N VAL A 233 7.42 -2.41 12.11
CA VAL A 233 6.34 -3.31 12.50
C VAL A 233 5.51 -2.70 13.62
N THR A 234 4.21 -2.74 13.42
CA THR A 234 3.20 -2.41 14.43
C THR A 234 2.45 -3.67 14.80
N TYR A 235 2.34 -3.90 16.11
CA TYR A 235 1.85 -5.13 16.69
C TYR A 235 0.85 -4.82 17.82
N ASP A 236 -0.40 -5.25 17.68
CA ASP A 236 -1.52 -4.78 18.53
C ASP A 236 -2.11 -5.85 19.47
N TYR A 237 -1.36 -6.89 19.81
CA TYR A 237 -1.83 -7.95 20.72
C TYR A 237 -0.76 -8.43 21.70
N THR A 238 -1.18 -9.31 22.62
CA THR A 238 -0.32 -9.87 23.67
C THR A 238 1.04 -10.34 23.12
N THR A 239 2.10 -9.92 23.79
CA THR A 239 3.48 -10.04 23.34
C THR A 239 4.05 -11.47 23.52
N TYR A 240 3.22 -12.50 23.74
CA TYR A 240 3.67 -13.88 24.04
C TYR A 240 4.67 -14.45 23.02
N GLN A 241 4.69 -13.92 21.79
CA GLN A 241 5.56 -14.39 20.71
C GLN A 241 6.73 -13.45 20.39
N TYR A 242 6.94 -12.40 21.18
CA TYR A 242 8.05 -11.47 20.98
C TYR A 242 9.42 -12.17 20.99
N GLU A 243 9.68 -12.96 22.03
CA GLU A 243 10.97 -13.67 22.19
C GLU A 243 11.11 -14.83 21.21
N THR A 244 10.01 -15.51 20.87
CA THR A 244 10.04 -16.73 20.07
C THR A 244 9.93 -16.50 18.56
N GLU A 245 9.34 -15.39 18.13
CA GLU A 245 9.09 -15.12 16.71
C GLU A 245 9.71 -13.79 16.24
N ILE A 246 9.51 -12.69 16.98
CA ILE A 246 10.00 -11.37 16.56
C ILE A 246 11.52 -11.25 16.68
N VAL A 247 12.10 -11.62 17.83
CA VAL A 247 13.56 -11.52 18.06
C VAL A 247 14.34 -12.36 17.03
N PRO A 248 14.01 -13.64 16.77
CA PRO A 248 14.67 -14.42 15.73
C PRO A 248 14.56 -13.81 14.33
N LEU A 249 13.40 -13.24 13.97
CA LEU A 249 13.25 -12.54 12.69
C LEU A 249 14.19 -11.35 12.58
N LEU A 250 14.19 -10.48 13.60
CA LEU A 250 15.03 -9.29 13.63
C LEU A 250 16.52 -9.68 13.51
N ARG A 251 16.98 -10.71 14.21
CA ARG A 251 18.37 -11.20 14.11
C ARG A 251 18.78 -11.60 12.68
N ARG A 252 17.85 -11.99 11.81
CA ARG A 252 18.11 -12.31 10.39
C ARG A 252 18.30 -11.06 9.52
N MET A 253 17.90 -9.87 10.01
CA MET A 253 17.96 -8.58 9.31
C MET A 253 19.23 -7.80 9.67
N TYR A 254 20.41 -8.43 9.63
CA TYR A 254 21.66 -7.82 10.12
C TYR A 254 22.12 -6.57 9.33
N ASN A 255 21.60 -6.34 8.13
CA ASN A 255 21.91 -5.18 7.29
C ASN A 255 20.97 -3.98 7.50
N LEU A 256 20.03 -4.09 8.44
CA LEU A 256 19.04 -3.06 8.73
C LEU A 256 19.71 -1.74 9.14
N LYS A 257 19.24 -0.64 8.55
CA LYS A 257 19.67 0.74 8.84
C LYS A 257 18.62 1.49 9.65
N GLU A 258 17.36 1.11 9.52
CA GLU A 258 16.26 1.72 10.25
C GLU A 258 15.30 0.64 10.76
N LEU A 259 15.07 0.65 12.07
CA LEU A 259 14.07 -0.17 12.74
C LEU A 259 13.06 0.76 13.42
N ARG A 260 11.79 0.64 13.03
CA ARG A 260 10.68 1.22 13.79
C ARG A 260 9.86 0.10 14.38
N PHE A 261 9.60 0.19 15.67
CA PHE A 261 9.03 -0.91 16.41
C PHE A 261 7.96 -0.38 17.34
N TYR A 262 6.70 -0.70 17.01
CA TYR A 262 5.53 -0.31 17.79
C TYR A 262 4.87 -1.57 18.31
N ILE A 263 4.92 -1.77 19.62
CA ILE A 263 4.23 -2.85 20.30
C ILE A 263 3.21 -2.22 21.24
N SER A 264 1.94 -2.59 21.08
CA SER A 264 0.93 -2.43 22.13
C SER A 264 1.11 -3.55 23.15
N ILE A 265 1.40 -3.21 24.41
CA ILE A 265 1.57 -4.18 25.49
C ILE A 265 0.29 -4.14 26.33
N ASP A 266 -0.71 -4.91 25.91
CA ASP A 266 -1.88 -5.16 26.75
C ASP A 266 -1.66 -6.41 27.62
N ASP A 267 -1.95 -6.23 28.91
CA ASP A 267 -2.13 -7.27 29.94
C ASP A 267 -0.98 -8.31 30.03
N ARG A 268 0.22 -7.84 30.37
CA ARG A 268 1.39 -8.69 30.63
C ARG A 268 1.81 -8.70 32.11
N PRO A 269 2.25 -9.85 32.63
CA PRO A 269 2.95 -9.91 33.91
C PRO A 269 4.42 -9.44 33.84
N LYS A 270 5.01 -9.28 32.63
CA LYS A 270 6.40 -8.84 32.42
C LYS A 270 6.54 -7.84 31.26
N TYR A 271 6.97 -6.63 31.57
CA TYR A 271 7.30 -5.61 30.58
C TYR A 271 8.59 -5.97 29.82
N ILE A 272 8.65 -5.70 28.52
CA ILE A 272 9.92 -5.69 27.77
C ILE A 272 10.61 -4.40 28.18
N ASP A 273 11.65 -4.48 29.00
CA ASP A 273 12.42 -3.30 29.36
C ASP A 273 13.48 -2.97 28.29
N GLY A 274 14.02 -1.74 28.34
CA GLY A 274 15.01 -1.28 27.37
C GLY A 274 16.30 -2.10 27.38
N THR A 275 16.63 -2.78 28.48
CA THR A 275 17.81 -3.64 28.58
C THR A 275 17.60 -4.93 27.82
N GLN A 276 16.40 -5.52 27.92
CA GLN A 276 16.01 -6.70 27.16
C GLN A 276 15.99 -6.40 25.66
N LEU A 277 15.40 -5.28 25.23
CA LEU A 277 15.43 -4.84 23.83
C LEU A 277 16.88 -4.66 23.32
N TYR A 278 17.73 -4.05 24.14
CA TYR A 278 19.13 -3.83 23.79
C TYR A 278 19.88 -5.16 23.60
N ASN A 279 19.79 -6.06 24.58
CA ASN A 279 20.50 -7.33 24.57
C ASN A 279 19.98 -8.32 23.52
N ASP A 280 18.68 -8.32 23.25
CA ASP A 280 18.10 -9.32 22.34
C ASP A 280 18.24 -8.93 20.86
N ILE A 281 18.27 -7.62 20.56
CA ILE A 281 18.20 -7.08 19.20
C ILE A 281 19.36 -6.12 18.91
N LEU A 282 19.52 -5.05 19.69
CA LEU A 282 20.43 -3.96 19.31
C LEU A 282 21.90 -4.38 19.28
N ILE A 283 22.36 -5.23 20.21
CA ILE A 283 23.76 -5.74 20.18
C ILE A 283 24.05 -6.56 18.92
N HIS A 284 23.04 -7.13 18.28
CA HIS A 284 23.16 -7.96 17.09
C HIS A 284 22.96 -7.17 15.79
N MET A 285 22.69 -5.86 15.88
CA MET A 285 22.41 -4.98 14.74
C MET A 285 23.39 -3.80 14.72
N PRO A 286 24.67 -4.03 14.40
CA PRO A 286 25.73 -3.01 14.51
C PRO A 286 25.45 -1.76 13.66
N ARG A 287 24.67 -1.88 12.57
CA ARG A 287 24.34 -0.78 11.65
C ARG A 287 23.20 0.13 12.11
N LEU A 288 22.49 -0.20 13.19
CA LEU A 288 21.49 0.69 13.78
C LEU A 288 22.10 1.75 14.71
N HIS A 289 23.38 1.61 15.06
CA HIS A 289 24.08 2.51 15.99
C HIS A 289 24.83 3.66 15.30
N THR A 290 24.78 3.73 13.97
CA THR A 290 25.52 4.67 13.12
C THR A 290 24.58 5.57 12.35
#